data_AF-A0A958Q591-F1
#
_entry.id   AF-A0A958Q591-F1
#
_cell.length_a   1.000
_cell.length_b   1.000
_cell.length_c   1.000
_cell.angle_alpha   90.00
_cell.angle_beta   90.00
_cell.angle_gamma   90.00
#
_symmetry.space_group_name_H-M   'P 1'
#
loop_
_entity.id
_entity.type
_entity.pdbx_description
1 polymer ?
#
loop_
_entity_poly.entity_id
_entity_poly.type
_entity_poly.pdbx_seq_one_letter_code
_entity_poly.pdbx_strand_id
1 'polypeptide(L)'
;MSTPVGFAINGLLLGGGLELALACDLRVAVRDVQLIGSPETTLGLIPGAGATQRLLRWTNDLQWASDVLRSGLPYSAETAHAKGIVDTLCDAGNLIDTTITLLLDRDTWPSFEDGPLNLSNIKRTPLVELTASMPNDKRPDPATDQICISAIARGAATTIREGLKIESERFGRAAVTDVACERVARFVGKPNFKAQEQLPEPVHA
;
A
#
# COMPACT_ATOMS: atom_id res chain seq x y z
N MET A 1 -10.73 4.40 16.54
CA MET A 1 -10.92 5.71 17.19
C MET A 1 -12.38 6.12 17.01
N SER A 2 -12.92 7.02 17.83
CA SER A 2 -14.29 7.56 17.65
C SER A 2 -14.36 8.75 16.69
N THR A 3 -13.21 9.37 16.40
CA THR A 3 -13.08 10.52 15.50
C THR A 3 -12.70 10.05 14.10
N PRO A 4 -13.47 10.42 13.06
CA PRO A 4 -13.11 10.29 11.66
C PRO A 4 -11.70 10.76 11.31
N VAL A 5 -11.03 10.02 10.43
CA VAL A 5 -9.74 10.40 9.86
C VAL A 5 -9.79 10.26 8.34
N GLY A 6 -9.51 11.35 7.63
CA GLY A 6 -9.38 11.38 6.17
C GLY A 6 -7.94 11.58 5.75
N PHE A 7 -7.56 10.97 4.63
CA PHE A 7 -6.21 11.04 4.07
C PHE A 7 -6.26 11.76 2.71
N ALA A 8 -5.68 12.96 2.66
CA ALA A 8 -5.57 13.77 1.45
C ALA A 8 -4.25 13.51 0.73
N ILE A 9 -4.30 12.98 -0.50
CA ILE A 9 -3.15 12.50 -1.26
C ILE A 9 -2.84 13.49 -2.38
N ASN A 10 -1.75 14.25 -2.24
CA ASN A 10 -1.30 15.26 -3.21
C ASN A 10 -0.06 14.83 -4.02
N GLY A 11 0.43 13.61 -3.82
CA GLY A 11 1.69 13.14 -4.39
C GLY A 11 1.92 11.66 -4.16
N LEU A 12 3.19 11.23 -4.10
CA LEU A 12 3.53 9.81 -3.96
C LEU A 12 2.86 9.17 -2.72
N LEU A 13 2.32 7.97 -2.89
CA LEU A 13 1.72 7.17 -1.83
C LEU A 13 2.33 5.76 -1.83
N LEU A 14 3.56 5.65 -1.34
CA LEU A 14 4.33 4.42 -1.37
C LEU A 14 4.60 3.89 0.05
N GLY A 15 4.52 2.57 0.17
CA GLY A 15 4.89 1.82 1.37
C GLY A 15 4.18 2.30 2.63
N GLY A 16 4.93 2.70 3.66
CA GLY A 16 4.34 3.21 4.91
C GLY A 16 3.32 4.35 4.74
N GLY A 17 3.46 5.18 3.69
CA GLY A 17 2.45 6.19 3.36
C GLY A 17 1.12 5.57 2.90
N LEU A 18 1.18 4.54 2.06
CA LEU A 18 0.00 3.75 1.68
C LEU A 18 -0.59 3.03 2.90
N GLU A 19 0.24 2.45 3.77
CA GLU A 19 -0.24 1.77 4.99
C GLU A 19 -0.98 2.73 5.93
N LEU A 20 -0.48 3.96 6.06
CA LEU A 20 -1.15 5.01 6.84
C LEU A 20 -2.48 5.41 6.20
N ALA A 21 -2.52 5.63 4.89
CA ALA A 21 -3.75 5.96 4.18
C ALA A 21 -4.81 4.85 4.29
N LEU A 22 -4.40 3.59 4.21
CA LEU A 22 -5.29 2.43 4.37
C LEU A 22 -5.82 2.29 5.81
N ALA A 23 -5.16 2.88 6.80
CA ALA A 23 -5.64 2.89 8.18
C ALA A 23 -6.67 4.00 8.45
N CYS A 24 -6.80 4.98 7.56
CA CYS A 24 -7.81 6.04 7.63
C CYS A 24 -9.18 5.54 7.17
N ASP A 25 -10.23 6.27 7.53
CA ASP A 25 -11.60 5.94 7.15
C ASP A 25 -11.87 6.31 5.68
N LEU A 26 -11.31 7.43 5.22
CA LEU A 26 -11.52 8.00 3.89
C LEU A 26 -10.20 8.45 3.25
N ARG A 27 -10.09 8.35 1.93
CA ARG A 27 -8.93 8.69 1.10
C ARG A 27 -9.38 9.48 -0.13
N VAL A 28 -8.86 10.69 -0.29
CA VAL A 28 -9.06 11.54 -1.47
C VAL A 28 -7.72 11.78 -2.13
N ALA A 29 -7.64 11.65 -3.45
CA ALA A 29 -6.40 11.91 -4.18
C ALA A 29 -6.56 12.92 -5.30
N VAL A 30 -5.49 13.65 -5.58
CA VAL A 30 -5.38 14.41 -6.83
C VAL A 30 -5.23 13.42 -8.01
N ARG A 31 -5.90 13.70 -9.13
CA ARG A 31 -5.91 12.77 -10.29
C ARG A 31 -4.52 12.45 -10.82
N ASP A 32 -3.61 13.40 -10.78
CA ASP A 32 -2.27 13.29 -11.38
C ASP A 32 -1.29 12.44 -10.56
N VAL A 33 -1.65 11.90 -9.39
CA VAL A 33 -0.76 10.97 -8.67
C VAL A 33 -0.51 9.70 -9.47
N GLN A 34 0.74 9.46 -9.86
CA GLN A 34 1.12 8.29 -10.65
C GLN A 34 1.80 7.17 -9.85
N LEU A 35 2.12 7.42 -8.56
CA LEU A 35 2.93 6.51 -7.76
C LEU A 35 2.23 6.12 -6.47
N ILE A 36 1.35 5.12 -6.57
CA ILE A 36 0.66 4.48 -5.44
C ILE A 36 1.01 3.00 -5.40
N GLY A 37 1.46 2.47 -4.25
CA GLY A 37 1.80 1.05 -4.17
C GLY A 37 2.68 0.67 -2.99
N SER A 38 3.14 -0.58 -2.99
CA SER A 38 3.84 -1.21 -1.87
C SER A 38 5.20 -1.76 -2.32
N PRO A 39 6.27 -0.94 -2.36
CA PRO A 39 7.56 -1.32 -2.93
C PRO A 39 8.43 -2.20 -2.01
N GLU A 40 7.96 -2.61 -0.83
CA GLU A 40 8.74 -3.31 0.20
C GLU A 40 9.43 -4.57 -0.30
N THR A 41 8.77 -5.35 -1.16
CA THR A 41 9.34 -6.60 -1.70
C THR A 41 10.55 -6.35 -2.60
N THR A 42 10.69 -5.15 -3.15
CA THR A 42 11.90 -4.76 -3.89
C THR A 42 13.10 -4.61 -2.97
N LEU A 43 12.89 -4.39 -1.66
CA LEU A 43 13.92 -4.32 -0.62
C LEU A 43 14.13 -5.65 0.11
N GLY A 44 13.49 -6.74 -0.31
CA GLY A 44 13.51 -8.02 0.42
C GLY A 44 12.65 -8.00 1.70
N LEU A 45 11.80 -6.98 1.85
CA LEU A 45 10.86 -6.84 2.95
C LEU A 45 9.45 -7.17 2.51
N ILE A 46 8.52 -7.19 3.46
CA ILE A 46 7.08 -7.15 3.18
C ILE A 46 6.49 -5.93 3.89
N PRO A 47 5.23 -5.54 3.62
CA PRO A 47 4.57 -4.51 4.40
C PRO A 47 4.41 -4.93 5.86
N GLY A 48 4.44 -3.98 6.78
CA GLY A 48 4.52 -4.24 8.23
C GLY A 48 3.65 -3.35 9.11
N ALA A 49 2.93 -2.39 8.54
CA ALA A 49 1.98 -1.52 9.23
C ALA A 49 0.52 -1.70 8.76
N GLY A 50 0.25 -2.78 8.04
CA GLY A 50 -1.07 -3.34 7.78
C GLY A 50 -1.47 -3.44 6.32
N ALA A 51 -0.63 -3.10 5.34
CA ALA A 51 -1.05 -3.16 3.94
C ALA A 51 -1.41 -4.59 3.49
N THR A 52 -0.75 -5.64 3.97
CA THR A 52 -1.12 -7.02 3.60
C THR A 52 -2.51 -7.42 4.09
N GLN A 53 -3.08 -6.64 5.00
CA GLN A 53 -4.38 -6.91 5.63
C GLN A 53 -5.46 -5.92 5.20
N ARG A 54 -5.14 -4.62 5.18
CA ARG A 54 -6.09 -3.55 4.86
C ARG A 54 -6.29 -3.38 3.36
N LEU A 55 -5.24 -3.54 2.54
CA LEU A 55 -5.38 -3.38 1.08
C LEU A 55 -6.40 -4.38 0.52
N LEU A 56 -6.35 -5.63 1.00
CA LEU A 56 -7.29 -6.68 0.60
C LEU A 56 -8.73 -6.41 1.04
N ARG A 57 -8.93 -5.68 2.14
CA ARG A 57 -10.28 -5.38 2.69
C ARG A 57 -10.88 -4.11 2.10
N TRP A 58 -10.06 -3.18 1.63
CA TRP A 58 -10.51 -1.98 0.92
C TRP A 58 -10.75 -2.22 -0.56
N THR A 59 -9.98 -3.12 -1.18
CA THR A 59 -10.10 -3.34 -2.61
C THR A 59 -11.36 -4.12 -3.00
N ASN A 60 -11.83 -3.87 -4.22
CA ASN A 60 -12.81 -4.72 -4.90
C ASN A 60 -12.17 -5.86 -5.73
N ASP A 61 -10.83 -5.96 -5.77
CA ASP A 61 -10.09 -6.97 -6.54
C ASP A 61 -8.91 -7.53 -5.74
N LEU A 62 -9.16 -8.66 -5.08
CA LEU A 62 -8.20 -9.34 -4.22
C LEU A 62 -6.95 -9.83 -4.97
N GLN A 63 -7.10 -10.23 -6.24
CA GLN A 63 -5.95 -10.66 -7.04
C GLN A 63 -5.05 -9.47 -7.32
N TRP A 64 -5.61 -8.35 -7.75
CA TRP A 64 -4.85 -7.12 -7.98
C TRP A 64 -4.15 -6.64 -6.72
N ALA A 65 -4.82 -6.63 -5.56
CA ALA A 65 -4.17 -6.25 -4.31
C ALA A 65 -3.03 -7.19 -3.90
N SER A 66 -3.20 -8.51 -4.11
CA SER A 66 -2.10 -9.47 -3.93
C SER A 66 -0.91 -9.14 -4.84
N ASP A 67 -1.17 -8.82 -6.10
CA ASP A 67 -0.12 -8.45 -7.06
C ASP A 67 0.59 -7.14 -6.68
N VAL A 68 -0.13 -6.14 -6.17
CA VAL A 68 0.45 -4.88 -5.66
C VAL A 68 1.44 -5.17 -4.52
N LEU A 69 1.01 -5.95 -3.53
CA LEU A 69 1.81 -6.26 -2.32
C LEU A 69 3.04 -7.11 -2.62
N ARG A 70 2.96 -7.95 -3.66
CA ARG A 70 4.00 -8.91 -4.00
C ARG A 70 4.98 -8.36 -5.03
N SER A 71 4.52 -7.58 -6.00
CA SER A 71 5.34 -7.12 -7.14
C SER A 71 6.20 -5.90 -6.82
N GLY A 72 5.74 -5.02 -5.94
CA GLY A 72 6.36 -3.72 -5.72
C GLY A 72 6.17 -2.71 -6.85
N LEU A 73 5.30 -3.00 -7.81
CA LEU A 73 4.97 -2.09 -8.89
C LEU A 73 4.00 -0.99 -8.41
N PRO A 74 4.22 0.27 -8.80
CA PRO A 74 3.28 1.35 -8.52
C PRO A 74 2.14 1.40 -9.56
N TYR A 75 1.07 2.10 -9.20
CA TYR A 75 -0.10 2.36 -10.03
C TYR A 75 -0.56 3.82 -9.87
N SER A 76 -1.42 4.28 -10.78
CA SER A 76 -1.97 5.65 -10.75
C SER A 76 -3.14 5.81 -9.78
N ALA A 77 -3.48 7.06 -9.48
CA ALA A 77 -4.67 7.44 -8.71
C ALA A 77 -5.96 6.92 -9.35
N GLU A 78 -6.08 6.96 -10.68
CA GLU A 78 -7.24 6.44 -11.40
C GLU A 78 -7.38 4.94 -11.21
N THR A 79 -6.27 4.20 -11.25
CA THR A 79 -6.28 2.76 -10.99
C THR A 79 -6.67 2.50 -9.54
N ALA A 80 -6.07 3.22 -8.58
CA ALA A 80 -6.39 3.10 -7.16
C ALA A 80 -7.87 3.40 -6.87
N HIS A 81 -8.44 4.42 -7.52
CA HIS A 81 -9.85 4.75 -7.40
C HIS A 81 -10.76 3.66 -7.98
N ALA A 82 -10.47 3.20 -9.20
CA ALA A 82 -11.22 2.10 -9.81
C ALA A 82 -11.18 0.80 -9.00
N LYS A 83 -10.11 0.59 -8.22
CA LYS A 83 -9.90 -0.58 -7.36
C LYS A 83 -10.42 -0.41 -5.93
N GLY A 84 -11.03 0.73 -5.60
CA GLY A 84 -11.61 1.01 -4.27
C GLY A 84 -10.58 1.42 -3.21
N ILE A 85 -9.34 1.73 -3.59
CA ILE A 85 -8.30 2.19 -2.66
C ILE A 85 -8.41 3.69 -2.41
N VAL A 86 -8.78 4.47 -3.43
CA VAL A 86 -9.05 5.91 -3.30
C VAL A 86 -10.54 6.12 -3.46
N ASP A 87 -11.18 6.80 -2.51
CA ASP A 87 -12.64 6.96 -2.49
C ASP A 87 -13.09 8.06 -3.46
N THR A 88 -12.29 9.12 -3.62
CA THR A 88 -12.60 10.23 -4.53
C THR A 88 -11.34 10.82 -5.17
N LEU A 89 -11.48 11.19 -6.44
CA LEU A 89 -10.46 11.93 -7.18
C LEU A 89 -10.89 13.38 -7.40
N CYS A 90 -9.97 14.32 -7.18
CA CYS A 90 -10.21 15.75 -7.38
C CYS A 90 -9.04 16.42 -8.11
N ASP A 91 -9.21 17.71 -8.41
CA ASP A 91 -8.13 18.57 -8.88
C ASP A 91 -7.31 19.07 -7.69
N ALA A 92 -6.04 19.39 -7.91
CA ALA A 92 -5.10 19.74 -6.83
C ALA A 92 -5.57 20.91 -5.96
N GLY A 93 -6.21 21.93 -6.56
CA GLY A 93 -6.72 23.10 -5.83
C GLY A 93 -7.89 22.80 -4.87
N ASN A 94 -8.55 21.66 -5.02
CA ASN A 94 -9.76 21.31 -4.27
C ASN A 94 -9.53 20.20 -3.23
N LEU A 95 -8.30 19.72 -3.06
CA LEU A 95 -8.02 18.51 -2.29
C LEU A 95 -8.49 18.58 -0.84
N ILE A 96 -8.14 19.64 -0.12
CA ILE A 96 -8.49 19.81 1.30
C ILE A 96 -9.99 19.98 1.47
N ASP A 97 -10.62 20.88 0.70
CA ASP A 97 -12.06 21.14 0.76
C ASP A 97 -12.90 19.90 0.43
N THR A 98 -12.49 19.13 -0.58
CA THR A 98 -13.15 17.87 -0.95
C THR A 98 -13.04 16.86 0.20
N THR A 99 -11.84 16.73 0.81
CA THR A 99 -11.60 15.81 1.93
C THR A 99 -12.45 16.18 3.14
N ILE A 100 -12.51 17.47 3.50
CA ILE A 100 -13.32 17.95 4.63
C ILE A 100 -14.80 17.70 4.36
N THR A 101 -15.29 18.02 3.16
CA THR A 101 -16.69 17.83 2.78
C THR A 101 -17.11 16.37 2.95
N LEU A 102 -16.30 15.42 2.45
CA LEU A 102 -16.57 13.99 2.57
C LEU A 102 -16.44 13.46 4.01
N LEU A 103 -15.54 14.03 4.81
CA LEU A 103 -15.43 13.66 6.23
C LEU A 103 -16.66 14.07 7.06
N LEU A 104 -17.30 15.19 6.68
CA LEU A 104 -18.52 15.66 7.32
C LEU A 104 -19.75 14.88 6.86
N ASP A 105 -19.75 14.38 5.61
CA ASP A 105 -20.83 13.57 5.05
C ASP A 105 -20.61 12.06 5.26
N ARG A 106 -20.89 11.60 6.48
CA ARG A 106 -20.64 10.20 6.87
C ARG A 106 -21.52 9.17 6.17
N ASP A 107 -22.63 9.58 5.57
CA ASP A 107 -23.55 8.66 4.90
C ASP A 107 -22.95 8.12 3.59
N THR A 108 -21.94 8.79 3.05
CA THR A 108 -21.24 8.42 1.81
C THR A 108 -20.00 7.55 2.03
N TRP A 109 -19.70 7.20 3.27
CA TRP A 109 -18.45 6.52 3.60
C TRP A 109 -18.40 5.08 3.08
N PRO A 110 -17.21 4.62 2.65
CA PRO A 110 -17.04 3.23 2.26
C PRO A 110 -17.18 2.31 3.47
N SER A 111 -17.77 1.13 3.27
CA SER A 111 -17.79 0.09 4.29
C SER A 111 -16.43 -0.63 4.35
N PHE A 112 -16.00 -1.00 5.57
CA PHE A 112 -14.81 -1.80 5.78
C PHE A 112 -15.19 -3.19 6.32
N GLU A 113 -14.76 -4.24 5.63
CA GLU A 113 -14.99 -5.63 6.04
C GLU A 113 -13.89 -6.08 7.02
N ASP A 114 -14.22 -6.28 8.30
CA ASP A 114 -13.27 -6.81 9.28
C ASP A 114 -13.04 -8.32 9.10
N GLY A 115 -14.06 -9.04 8.65
CA GLY A 115 -14.12 -10.49 8.64
C GLY A 115 -13.11 -11.19 7.72
N PRO A 116 -13.11 -12.54 7.76
CA PRO A 116 -12.28 -13.34 6.87
C PRO A 116 -12.73 -13.18 5.41
N LEU A 117 -11.76 -13.03 4.53
CA LEU A 117 -11.97 -12.88 3.09
C LEU A 117 -11.91 -14.22 2.36
N ASN A 118 -12.67 -14.35 1.28
CA ASN A 118 -12.56 -15.50 0.38
C ASN A 118 -11.39 -15.32 -0.60
N LEU A 119 -10.31 -16.06 -0.37
CA LEU A 119 -9.07 -15.97 -1.16
C LEU A 119 -8.98 -17.00 -2.29
N SER A 120 -10.08 -17.70 -2.65
CA SER A 120 -10.07 -18.79 -3.63
C SER A 120 -9.51 -18.39 -5.00
N ASN A 121 -9.70 -17.12 -5.37
CA ASN A 121 -9.36 -16.59 -6.69
C ASN A 121 -7.96 -15.92 -6.71
N ILE A 122 -7.24 -15.88 -5.59
CA ILE A 122 -5.90 -15.32 -5.53
C ILE A 122 -4.88 -16.38 -5.97
N LYS A 123 -4.19 -16.09 -7.07
CA LYS A 123 -3.03 -16.83 -7.56
C LYS A 123 -1.84 -16.64 -6.62
N ARG A 124 -1.19 -17.76 -6.30
CA ARG A 124 0.02 -17.82 -5.44
C ARG A 124 1.27 -18.19 -6.23
N THR A 125 1.19 -18.14 -7.55
CA THR A 125 2.31 -18.45 -8.45
C THR A 125 3.34 -17.31 -8.42
N PRO A 126 4.64 -17.60 -8.58
CA PRO A 126 5.68 -16.57 -8.66
C PRO A 126 5.39 -15.49 -9.70
N LEU A 127 5.80 -14.25 -9.43
CA LEU A 127 5.49 -13.07 -10.25
C LEU A 127 6.38 -12.87 -11.49
N VAL A 128 6.88 -13.96 -12.10
CA VAL A 128 7.89 -13.89 -13.17
C VAL A 128 7.43 -13.03 -14.34
N GLU A 129 6.20 -13.25 -14.82
CA GLU A 129 5.65 -12.50 -15.96
C GLU A 129 5.38 -11.03 -15.59
N LEU A 130 4.75 -10.79 -14.44
CA LEU A 130 4.39 -9.45 -13.98
C LEU A 130 5.62 -8.56 -13.74
N THR A 131 6.71 -9.16 -13.27
CA THR A 131 7.95 -8.44 -12.90
C THR A 131 9.04 -8.55 -13.96
N ALA A 132 8.73 -9.12 -15.14
CA ALA A 132 9.71 -9.36 -16.21
C ALA A 132 10.37 -8.07 -16.71
N SER A 133 9.65 -6.95 -16.69
CA SER A 133 10.17 -5.63 -17.09
C SER A 133 11.05 -4.97 -16.02
N MET A 134 11.03 -5.45 -14.77
CA MET A 134 11.81 -4.87 -13.69
C MET A 134 13.28 -5.28 -13.80
N PRO A 135 14.22 -4.39 -13.40
CA PRO A 135 15.61 -4.76 -13.18
C PRO A 135 15.74 -5.93 -12.21
N ASN A 136 16.67 -6.86 -12.46
CA ASN A 136 16.84 -8.08 -11.66
C ASN A 136 17.03 -7.79 -10.16
N ASP A 137 17.76 -6.73 -9.82
CA ASP A 137 18.04 -6.31 -8.45
C ASP A 137 16.83 -5.68 -7.74
N LYS A 138 15.77 -5.35 -8.48
CA LYS A 138 14.50 -4.83 -7.96
C LYS A 138 13.38 -5.85 -7.99
N ARG A 139 13.55 -6.98 -8.68
CA ARG A 139 12.52 -8.04 -8.70
C ARG A 139 12.32 -8.59 -7.29
N PRO A 140 11.07 -8.90 -6.90
CA PRO A 140 10.80 -9.59 -5.64
C PRO A 140 11.61 -10.88 -5.57
N ASP A 141 12.32 -11.05 -4.46
CA ASP A 141 13.02 -12.29 -4.17
C ASP A 141 12.00 -13.41 -3.88
N PRO A 142 12.18 -14.65 -4.40
CA PRO A 142 11.23 -15.73 -4.19
C PRO A 142 10.93 -16.07 -2.72
N ALA A 143 11.91 -15.98 -1.82
CA ALA A 143 11.70 -16.24 -0.41
C ALA A 143 10.88 -15.11 0.24
N THR A 144 11.17 -13.85 -0.13
CA THR A 144 10.39 -12.68 0.28
C THR A 144 8.93 -12.77 -0.20
N ASP A 145 8.72 -13.13 -1.47
CA ASP A 145 7.37 -13.33 -2.05
C ASP A 145 6.60 -14.40 -1.27
N GLN A 146 7.25 -15.52 -0.93
CA GLN A 146 6.61 -16.58 -0.16
C GLN A 146 6.24 -16.15 1.26
N ILE A 147 7.04 -15.30 1.90
CA ILE A 147 6.69 -14.71 3.19
C ILE A 147 5.47 -13.79 3.03
N CYS A 148 5.43 -12.97 1.98
CA CYS A 148 4.31 -12.07 1.68
C CYS A 148 3.00 -12.84 1.40
N ILE A 149 3.05 -13.86 0.55
CA ILE A 149 1.93 -14.79 0.30
C ILE A 149 1.44 -15.39 1.62
N SER A 150 2.35 -15.73 2.53
CA SER A 150 1.95 -16.28 3.83
C SER A 150 1.29 -15.25 4.75
N ALA A 151 1.70 -13.99 4.73
CA ALA A 151 1.05 -12.90 5.45
C ALA A 151 -0.37 -12.67 4.94
N ILE A 152 -0.52 -12.60 3.61
CA ILE A 152 -1.80 -12.47 2.91
C ILE A 152 -2.72 -13.65 3.23
N ALA A 153 -2.28 -14.87 2.92
CA ALA A 153 -3.15 -16.06 2.98
C ALA A 153 -3.58 -16.41 4.40
N ARG A 154 -2.69 -16.22 5.40
CA ARG A 154 -3.03 -16.49 6.81
C ARG A 154 -3.81 -15.34 7.43
N GLY A 155 -3.41 -14.09 7.18
CA GLY A 155 -4.01 -12.92 7.82
C GLY A 155 -5.40 -12.57 7.28
N ALA A 156 -5.57 -12.59 5.96
CA ALA A 156 -6.86 -12.28 5.35
C ALA A 156 -7.93 -13.36 5.59
N ALA A 157 -7.53 -14.55 6.04
CA ALA A 157 -8.45 -15.60 6.51
C ALA A 157 -8.93 -15.40 7.97
N THR A 158 -8.63 -14.26 8.59
CA THR A 158 -8.96 -13.92 9.99
C THR A 158 -9.60 -12.53 10.08
N THR A 159 -9.69 -11.94 11.26
CA THR A 159 -10.09 -10.53 11.44
C THR A 159 -8.93 -9.57 11.16
N ILE A 160 -9.17 -8.27 11.04
CA ILE A 160 -8.08 -7.28 10.87
C ILE A 160 -7.09 -7.36 12.02
N ARG A 161 -7.58 -7.50 13.26
CA ARG A 161 -6.73 -7.53 14.46
C ARG A 161 -5.78 -8.72 14.45
N GLU A 162 -6.28 -9.91 14.13
CA GLU A 162 -5.43 -11.11 14.08
C GLU A 162 -4.53 -11.10 12.84
N GLY A 163 -5.05 -10.60 11.70
CA GLY A 163 -4.27 -10.40 10.49
C GLY A 163 -3.06 -9.50 10.71
N LEU A 164 -3.20 -8.39 11.44
CA LEU A 164 -2.08 -7.48 11.74
C LEU A 164 -1.00 -8.13 12.60
N LYS A 165 -1.36 -9.02 13.53
CA LYS A 165 -0.36 -9.81 14.30
C LYS A 165 0.39 -10.77 13.39
N ILE A 166 -0.32 -11.42 12.47
CA ILE A 166 0.27 -12.33 11.48
C ILE A 166 1.22 -11.56 10.57
N GLU A 167 0.82 -10.39 10.06
CA GLU A 167 1.68 -9.53 9.26
C GLU A 167 2.95 -9.16 10.03
N SER A 168 2.82 -8.70 11.28
CA SER A 168 3.98 -8.35 12.12
C SER A 168 4.94 -9.54 12.31
N GLU A 169 4.41 -10.74 12.56
CA GLU A 169 5.21 -11.98 12.63
C GLU A 169 5.96 -12.26 11.31
N ARG A 170 5.28 -12.09 10.17
CA ARG A 170 5.86 -12.31 8.84
C ARG A 170 6.88 -11.25 8.46
N PHE A 171 6.63 -10.00 8.82
CA PHE A 171 7.57 -8.90 8.65
C PHE A 171 8.86 -9.20 9.41
N GLY A 172 8.76 -9.60 10.68
CA GLY A 172 9.93 -9.96 11.49
C GLY A 172 10.76 -11.08 10.87
N ARG A 173 10.12 -12.06 10.22
CA ARG A 173 10.83 -13.12 9.46
C ARG A 173 11.54 -12.58 8.22
N ALA A 174 10.90 -11.69 7.44
CA ALA A 174 11.52 -11.10 6.25
C ALA A 174 12.70 -10.19 6.62
N ALA A 175 12.55 -9.39 7.67
CA ALA A 175 13.51 -8.37 8.10
C ALA A 175 14.87 -8.94 8.54
N VAL A 176 14.94 -10.23 8.88
CA VAL A 176 16.17 -10.91 9.30
C VAL A 176 16.78 -11.81 8.23
N THR A 177 16.28 -11.74 6.98
CA THR A 177 16.85 -12.49 5.86
C THR A 177 18.09 -11.78 5.31
N ASP A 178 19.04 -12.56 4.78
CA ASP A 178 20.23 -12.00 4.11
C ASP A 178 19.85 -11.05 2.97
N VAL A 179 18.79 -11.38 2.22
CA VAL A 179 18.28 -10.56 1.12
C VAL A 179 17.80 -9.20 1.61
N ALA A 180 17.04 -9.14 2.70
CA ALA A 180 16.61 -7.88 3.31
C ALA A 180 17.82 -7.06 3.79
N CYS A 181 18.76 -7.69 4.50
CA CYS A 181 19.97 -7.02 4.97
C CYS A 181 20.78 -6.40 3.81
N GLU A 182 21.03 -7.17 2.75
CA GLU A 182 21.78 -6.70 1.58
C GLU A 182 21.06 -5.55 0.86
N ARG A 183 19.78 -5.71 0.55
CA ARG A 183 19.02 -4.74 -0.26
C ARG A 183 18.74 -3.45 0.51
N VAL A 184 18.45 -3.53 1.80
CA VAL A 184 18.30 -2.34 2.67
C VAL A 184 19.64 -1.61 2.79
N ALA A 185 20.75 -2.31 3.04
CA ALA A 185 22.08 -1.69 3.09
C ALA A 185 22.41 -0.97 1.78
N ARG A 186 22.12 -1.59 0.62
CA ARG A 186 22.28 -0.95 -0.70
C ARG A 186 21.38 0.27 -0.87
N PHE A 187 20.13 0.21 -0.43
CA PHE A 187 19.19 1.32 -0.53
C PHE A 187 19.66 2.53 0.28
N VAL A 188 20.04 2.31 1.54
CA VAL A 188 20.55 3.35 2.45
C VAL A 188 21.90 3.89 1.98
N GLY A 189 22.77 3.05 1.42
CA GLY A 189 24.07 3.45 0.89
C GLY A 189 24.03 4.25 -0.41
N LYS A 190 22.86 4.59 -0.97
CA LYS A 190 22.77 5.39 -2.19
C LYS A 190 23.20 6.84 -1.91
N PRO A 191 24.21 7.38 -2.64
CA PRO A 191 24.83 8.66 -2.32
C PRO A 191 23.94 9.90 -2.55
N ASN A 192 22.77 9.74 -3.18
CA ASN A 192 21.92 10.85 -3.59
C ASN A 192 20.47 10.65 -3.12
N PHE A 193 20.19 10.85 -1.83
CA PHE A 193 18.91 11.48 -1.49
C PHE A 193 19.04 12.93 -1.95
N LYS A 194 18.58 13.24 -3.17
CA LYS A 194 18.34 14.63 -3.56
C LYS A 194 17.22 15.14 -2.66
N ALA A 195 17.56 15.68 -1.50
CA ALA A 195 16.65 16.59 -0.81
C ALA A 195 16.29 17.65 -1.86
N GLN A 196 15.02 17.75 -2.23
CA GLN A 196 14.58 18.91 -2.99
C GLN A 196 14.82 20.10 -2.07
N GLU A 197 15.85 20.91 -2.35
CA GLU A 197 16.22 22.10 -1.56
C GLU A 197 15.13 23.18 -1.55
N GLN A 198 14.01 22.97 -2.25
CA GLN A 198 12.83 23.80 -2.19
C GLN A 198 11.60 22.90 -2.06
N LEU A 199 11.09 22.77 -0.84
CA LEU A 199 9.68 22.44 -0.65
C LEU A 199 8.87 23.58 -1.29
N PRO A 200 7.83 23.30 -2.08
CA PRO A 200 6.93 24.35 -2.54
C PRO A 200 6.39 25.10 -1.33
N GLU A 201 6.35 26.44 -1.42
CA GLU A 201 5.71 27.29 -0.42
C GLU A 201 4.31 26.72 -0.10
N PRO A 202 3.94 26.59 1.18
CA PRO A 202 2.62 26.10 1.54
C PRO A 202 1.58 26.96 0.83
N VAL A 203 0.69 26.32 0.07
CA VAL A 203 -0.47 26.97 -0.52
C VAL A 203 -1.36 27.39 0.65
N HIS A 204 -1.21 28.63 1.09
CA HIS A 204 -2.13 29.25 2.02
C HIS A 204 -3.47 29.45 1.30
N ALA A 205 -4.48 28.68 1.71
CA ALA A 205 -5.89 28.97 1.54
C ALA A 205 -6.57 28.80 2.90
#